data_AF-A0AAQ4Q594-F1
#
_entry.id   AF-A0AAQ4Q594-F1
#
_cell.length_a   1.000
_cell.length_b   1.000
_cell.length_c   1.000
_cell.angle_alpha   90.00
_cell.angle_beta   90.00
_cell.angle_gamma   90.00
#
_symmetry.space_group_name_H-M   'P 1'
#
loop_
_entity.id
_entity.type
_entity.pdbx_description
1 polymer ?
#
loop_
_entity_poly.entity_id
_entity_poly.type
_entity_poly.pdbx_seq_one_letter_code
_entity_poly.pdbx_strand_id
1 'polypeptide(L)' 'MNFSTLRNIQGLHAPLKLQMEYRAARQIQRLPFLPSSNLALDTLRGNDESIGFEDILCDPAQSEMMGEPHLMVEYNLGLL' A
#
# COMPACT_ATOMS: atom_id res chain seq x y z
N MET A 1 -12.14 -4.47 -8.47
CA MET A 1 -13.61 -4.25 -8.42
C MET A 1 -14.00 -2.99 -9.19
N ASN A 2 -15.16 -2.96 -9.84
CA ASN A 2 -15.65 -1.77 -10.56
C ASN A 2 -16.53 -0.90 -9.63
N PHE A 3 -16.21 0.38 -9.45
CA PHE A 3 -17.00 1.26 -8.57
C PHE A 3 -18.43 1.49 -9.06
N SER A 4 -18.66 1.41 -10.37
CA SER A 4 -20.00 1.56 -10.95
C SER A 4 -20.91 0.38 -10.61
N THR A 5 -20.36 -0.84 -10.59
CA THR A 5 -21.14 -2.03 -10.19
C THR A 5 -21.46 -2.01 -8.69
N LEU A 6 -20.50 -1.64 -7.85
CA LEU A 6 -20.73 -1.44 -6.40
C LEU A 6 -21.83 -0.42 -6.12
N ARG A 7 -21.80 0.72 -6.83
CA ARG A 7 -22.85 1.74 -6.73
C ARG A 7 -24.22 1.19 -7.11
N ASN A 8 -24.29 0.40 -8.18
CA ASN A 8 -25.55 -0.13 -8.68
C ASN A 8 -26.17 -1.18 -7.74
N ILE A 9 -25.34 -1.98 -7.06
CA ILE A 9 -25.80 -3.07 -6.20
C ILE A 9 -26.12 -2.58 -4.78
N GLN A 10 -25.22 -1.77 -4.21
CA GLN A 10 -25.27 -1.38 -2.79
C GLN A 10 -25.60 0.10 -2.60
N GLY A 11 -25.67 0.90 -3.67
CA GLY A 11 -25.92 2.34 -3.60
C GLY A 11 -24.64 3.17 -3.47
N LEU A 12 -24.80 4.49 -3.34
CA LEU A 12 -23.70 5.47 -3.39
C LEU A 12 -22.69 5.34 -2.24
N HIS A 13 -23.11 4.81 -1.09
CA HIS A 13 -22.26 4.70 0.09
C HIS A 13 -21.15 3.64 -0.05
N ALA A 14 -21.40 2.56 -0.80
CA ALA A 14 -20.46 1.46 -0.98
C ALA A 14 -19.14 1.88 -1.67
N PRO A 15 -19.14 2.53 -2.86
CA PRO A 15 -17.91 2.98 -3.47
C PRO A 15 -17.19 4.05 -2.65
N LEU A 16 -17.93 4.91 -1.93
CA LEU A 16 -17.32 5.92 -1.05
C LEU A 16 -16.59 5.26 0.13
N LYS A 17 -17.23 4.30 0.80
CA LYS A 17 -16.61 3.54 1.90
C LYS A 17 -15.33 2.87 1.43
N LEU A 18 -15.38 2.16 0.30
CA LEU A 18 -14.21 1.47 -0.25
C LEU A 18 -13.09 2.44 -0.64
N GLN A 19 -13.43 3.63 -1.18
CA GLN A 19 -12.43 4.67 -1.43
C GLN A 19 -11.78 5.21 -0.14
N MET A 20 -12.55 5.37 0.93
CA MET A 20 -12.01 5.77 2.22
C MET A 20 -11.09 4.69 2.80
N GLU A 21 -11.50 3.42 2.72
CA GLU A 21 -10.67 2.29 3.14
C GLU A 21 -9.37 2.22 2.35
N TYR A 22 -9.41 2.40 1.03
CA TYR A 22 -8.18 2.49 0.22
C TYR A 22 -7.28 3.64 0.65
N ARG A 23 -7.84 4.82 0.99
CA ARG A 23 -7.03 5.95 1.46
C ARG A 23 -6.39 5.66 2.81
N ALA A 24 -7.14 5.07 3.73
CA ALA A 24 -6.63 4.67 5.05
C ALA A 24 -5.54 3.60 4.91
N ALA A 25 -5.76 2.57 4.09
CA ALA A 25 -4.78 1.49 3.87
C ALA A 25 -3.50 1.97 3.17
N ARG A 26 -3.55 3.06 2.38
CA ARG A 26 -2.36 3.68 1.77
C ARG A 26 -1.51 4.48 2.76
N GLN A 27 -2.03 4.84 3.94
CA GLN A 27 -1.28 5.58 4.94
C GLN A 27 -0.34 4.64 5.70
N ILE A 28 0.88 4.51 5.20
CA ILE A 28 1.94 3.75 5.85
C ILE A 28 2.60 4.66 6.89
N GLN A 29 2.51 4.29 8.17
CA GLN A 29 3.11 5.03 9.30
C GLN A 29 4.45 4.44 9.76
N ARG A 30 5.03 3.53 8.96
CA ARG A 30 6.34 2.94 9.29
C ARG A 30 7.47 3.94 9.01
N LEU A 31 8.59 3.74 9.69
CA LEU A 31 9.82 4.48 9.43
C LEU A 31 10.30 4.20 7.99
N PRO A 32 10.97 5.16 7.33
CA PRO A 32 11.32 5.06 5.91
C PRO A 32 12.27 3.90 5.57
N PHE A 33 13.05 3.42 6.54
CA PHE A 33 13.95 2.28 6.39
C PHE A 33 13.30 0.93 6.73
N LEU A 34 12.09 0.93 7.30
CA LEU A 34 11.40 -0.31 7.61
C LEU A 34 10.59 -0.75 6.38
N PRO A 35 10.75 -2.00 5.91
CA PRO A 35 9.96 -2.48 4.81
C PRO A 35 8.47 -2.44 5.19
N SER A 36 7.65 -1.95 4.26
CA SER A 36 6.21 -2.01 4.36
C SER A 36 5.69 -2.93 3.26
N SER A 37 4.76 -3.80 3.61
CA SER A 37 4.00 -4.57 2.64
C SER A 37 2.65 -3.88 2.44
N ASN A 38 2.16 -3.81 1.20
CA ASN A 38 0.86 -3.23 0.86
C ASN A 38 -0.31 -4.16 1.23
N LEU A 39 -0.11 -5.09 2.18
CA LEU A 39 -1.02 -6.21 2.47
C LEU A 39 -2.46 -5.77 2.71
N ALA A 40 -2.68 -4.75 3.53
CA ALA A 40 -4.05 -4.25 3.80
C ALA A 40 -4.74 -3.71 2.53
N LEU A 41 -3.98 -3.07 1.65
CA LEU A 41 -4.48 -2.55 0.38
C LEU A 41 -4.71 -3.68 -0.62
N ASP A 42 -3.83 -4.68 -0.64
CA ASP A 42 -3.91 -5.82 -1.54
C ASP A 42 -5.13 -6.70 -1.23
N THR A 43 -5.43 -6.92 0.06
CA THR A 43 -6.68 -7.56 0.51
C THR A 43 -7.92 -6.79 0.06
N LEU A 44 -7.91 -5.45 0.15
CA LEU A 44 -9.03 -4.64 -0.33
C LEU A 44 -9.17 -4.66 -1.87
N ARG A 45 -8.10 -4.99 -2.61
CA ARG A 45 -8.14 -5.13 -4.07
C ARG A 45 -8.48 -6.54 -4.52
N GLY A 46 -8.33 -7.54 -3.64
CA GLY A 46 -8.40 -8.97 -3.96
C GLY A 46 -7.15 -9.47 -4.66
N ASN A 47 -6.02 -8.79 -4.48
CA ASN A 47 -4.73 -9.21 -5.06
C ASN A 47 -4.03 -10.28 -4.21
N ASP A 48 -4.53 -10.57 -3.01
CA ASP A 48 -4.02 -11.58 -2.08
C ASP A 48 -4.41 -13.02 -2.45
N GLU A 49 -5.28 -13.20 -3.45
CA GLU A 49 -5.74 -14.51 -3.92
C GLU A 49 -4.78 -15.17 -4.93
N SER A 50 -3.86 -14.40 -5.52
CA SER A 50 -2.96 -14.87 -6.58
C SER A 50 -1.52 -14.46 -6.30
N ILE A 51 -0.57 -15.35 -6.57
CA ILE A 51 0.86 -15.05 -6.45
C ILE A 51 1.36 -14.56 -7.81
N GLY A 52 1.89 -13.34 -7.83
CA GLY A 52 2.48 -12.70 -9.00
C GLY A 52 4.00 -12.87 -9.07
N PHE A 53 4.61 -12.26 -10.09
CA PHE A 53 6.07 -12.25 -10.22
C PHE A 53 6.70 -11.31 -9.17
N GLU A 54 5.96 -10.28 -8.75
CA GLU A 54 6.40 -9.27 -7.79
C GLU A 54 6.64 -9.91 -6.42
N ASP A 55 5.80 -10.88 -6.03
CA ASP A 55 5.90 -11.57 -4.74
C ASP A 55 7.19 -12.40 -4.62
N ILE A 56 7.74 -12.85 -5.75
CA ILE A 56 8.95 -13.68 -5.80
C ILE A 56 10.20 -12.82 -5.97
N LEU A 57 10.12 -11.78 -6.81
CA LEU A 57 11.28 -11.01 -7.24
C LEU A 57 11.50 -9.72 -6.45
N CYS A 58 10.52 -9.25 -5.68
CA CYS A 58 10.60 -8.00 -4.92
C CYS A 58 10.97 -8.25 -3.45
N ASP A 59 12.07 -8.97 -3.19
CA ASP A 59 12.54 -9.22 -1.82
C ASP A 59 12.94 -7.87 -1.17
N PRO A 60 12.27 -7.44 -0.09
CA PRO A 60 12.59 -6.20 0.59
C PRO A 60 14.03 -6.16 1.13
N ALA A 61 14.67 -7.31 1.38
CA ALA A 61 16.06 -7.37 1.82
C ALA A 61 17.06 -7.03 0.70
N GLN A 62 16.66 -7.14 -0.57
CA GLN A 62 17.49 -6.87 -1.75
C GLN A 62 17.12 -5.55 -2.44
N SER A 63 16.28 -4.72 -1.81
CA SER A 63 15.80 -3.47 -2.39
C SER A 63 16.91 -2.41 -2.45
N GLU A 64 17.16 -1.87 -3.65
CA GLU A 64 18.12 -0.77 -3.88
C GLU A 64 17.74 0.53 -3.16
N MET A 65 16.50 0.65 -2.67
CA MET A 65 16.03 1.82 -1.91
C MET A 65 16.47 1.82 -0.43
N MET A 66 17.08 0.73 0.06
CA MET A 66 17.53 0.64 1.45
C MET A 66 18.88 1.35 1.62
N GLY A 67 18.87 2.50 2.30
CA GLY A 67 20.06 3.29 2.64
C GLY A 67 20.37 3.28 4.14
N GLU A 68 21.33 4.10 4.56
CA GLU A 68 21.61 4.30 5.99
C GLU A 68 20.36 4.86 6.69
N PRO A 69 19.89 4.24 7.80
CA PRO A 69 18.66 4.65 8.47
C PRO A 69 18.63 6.13 8.88
N HIS A 70 19.78 6.69 9.24
CA HIS A 70 19.90 8.09 9.64
C HIS A 70 19.58 9.04 8.48
N LEU A 71 20.27 8.86 7.34
CA LEU A 71 20.07 9.66 6.13
C LEU A 71 18.64 9.57 5.60
N MET A 72 18.05 8.37 5.61
CA MET A 72 16.66 8.16 5.14
C MET A 72 15.64 8.91 6.01
N VAL A 73 15.87 8.97 7.33
CA VAL A 73 15.00 9.71 8.26
C VAL A 73 15.18 11.22 8.10
N GLU A 74 16.41 11.71 7.98
CA GLU A 74 16.70 13.13 7.75
C GLU A 74 16.07 13.64 6.44
N TYR A 75 16.18 12.87 5.35
CA TYR A 75 15.54 13.18 4.07
C TYR A 75 14.01 13.21 4.19
N ASN A 76 13.40 12.23 4.87
CA ASN A 76 11.94 12.19 5.07
C ASN A 76 11.44 13.37 5.94
N LEU A 77 12.27 13.87 6.85
CA LEU A 77 11.97 15.04 7.68
C LEU A 77 12.33 16.39 7.00
N GLY A 78 12.95 16.37 5.82
CA GLY A 78 13.36 17.58 5.09
C GLY A 78 14.54 18.33 5.71
N LEU A 79 15.42 17.61 6.41
CA LEU A 79 16.61 18.17 7.07
C LEU A 79 17.88 18.12 6.18
N LEU A 80 17.82 17.38 5.07
CA LEU A 80 18.85 17.25 4.03
C LEU A 80 18.34 17.76 2.69
#